data_AF-A0A1Q3EWQ3-F1
#
_entry.id   AF-A0A1Q3EWQ3-F1
#
_cell.length_a   1.000
_cell.length_b   1.000
_cell.length_c   1.000
_cell.angle_alpha   90.00
_cell.angle_beta   90.00
_cell.angle_gamma   90.00
#
_symmetry.space_group_name_H-M   'P 1'
#
loop_
_entity.id
_entity.type
_entity.pdbx_description
1 polymer ?
#
loop_
_entity_poly.entity_id
_entity_poly.type
_entity_poly.pdbx_seq_one_letter_code
_entity_poly.pdbx_strand_id
1 'polypeptide(L)'
;MKSAGAKVRHASKKNKASWRKNVDISDVEGFLEEQREHERLAGNVADRTDAELFVEETRPQKAGQRSRRELRRQQFEGKPKFCAALENTSKVSDPVRKRNVITNKEKLLAIGKRKSKVETVSVGVVKRKAAKQKQVVTKDLWADEDTSKKTVRARPNAVSNVELPPAGASYNPAIDDYNELKQAVVETEKKNIKRAQHLDRVVTAKFGKKLTPEQREKQLFEEMSEGLFDKANKNEPANEDVEEEDYKAINPPVQNKKKTRAQQNKKFREVAKRNSAVALKEELKKLADINRLPEMNAKLVKNEKNIEVKRGRRAVRDEEKKQLPGRVAYLQFEAPEPDFVEPTELTDKLRTVAPNKSLIVDRFKSLQKRGLIAPKKHRDGILRTNRSTLKKWKRYTLNSHKEEGVSA
;
A
#
# COMPACT_ATOMS: atom_id res chain seq x y z
N MET A 1 -41.14 67.57 -13.77
CA MET A 1 -41.27 68.07 -15.16
C MET A 1 -42.53 67.46 -15.75
N LYS A 2 -43.40 68.23 -16.40
CA LYS A 2 -44.68 67.71 -16.93
C LYS A 2 -44.40 66.87 -18.19
N SER A 3 -44.82 65.61 -18.20
CA SER A 3 -44.73 64.75 -19.37
C SER A 3 -45.63 65.28 -20.49
N ALA A 4 -45.08 65.45 -21.69
CA ALA A 4 -45.88 65.85 -22.85
C ALA A 4 -46.86 64.72 -23.22
N GLY A 5 -48.16 65.03 -23.26
CA GLY A 5 -49.19 64.05 -23.60
C GLY A 5 -48.98 63.48 -25.00
N ALA A 6 -48.79 62.16 -25.09
CA ALA A 6 -48.63 61.47 -26.37
C ALA A 6 -49.90 61.62 -27.21
N LYS A 7 -49.77 62.09 -28.45
CA LYS A 7 -50.90 62.17 -29.40
C LYS A 7 -51.43 60.77 -29.68
N VAL A 8 -52.69 60.50 -29.34
CA VAL A 8 -53.37 59.23 -29.61
C VAL A 8 -53.43 59.01 -31.12
N ARG A 9 -52.69 58.02 -31.63
CA ARG A 9 -52.69 57.66 -33.05
C ARG A 9 -53.82 56.66 -33.30
N HIS A 10 -54.79 57.02 -34.14
CA HIS A 10 -55.89 56.12 -34.50
C HIS A 10 -55.40 54.95 -35.36
N ALA A 11 -55.10 53.83 -34.69
CA ALA A 11 -54.67 52.59 -35.31
C ALA A 11 -55.85 51.83 -35.95
N SER A 12 -55.63 51.29 -37.15
CA SER A 12 -56.60 50.40 -37.80
C SER A 12 -56.84 49.14 -36.98
N LYS A 13 -58.10 48.84 -36.65
CA LYS A 13 -58.51 47.62 -35.93
C LYS A 13 -59.09 46.53 -36.85
N LYS A 14 -58.82 46.58 -38.16
CA LYS A 14 -59.41 45.62 -39.12
C LYS A 14 -58.78 44.22 -39.09
N ASN A 15 -57.46 44.11 -38.89
CA ASN A 15 -56.72 42.84 -38.99
C ASN A 15 -56.04 42.47 -37.66
N LYS A 16 -56.00 41.18 -37.30
CA LYS A 16 -55.37 40.67 -36.05
C LYS A 16 -53.90 41.08 -35.86
N ALA A 17 -53.16 41.24 -36.96
CA ALA A 17 -51.78 41.74 -36.94
C ALA A 17 -51.67 43.22 -36.53
N SER A 18 -52.70 44.03 -36.78
CA SER A 18 -52.75 45.44 -36.37
C SER A 18 -53.19 45.59 -34.92
N TRP A 19 -54.08 44.71 -34.42
CA TRP A 19 -54.39 44.63 -32.99
C TRP A 19 -53.15 44.31 -32.16
N ARG A 20 -52.38 43.28 -32.54
CA ARG A 20 -51.14 42.87 -31.84
C ARG A 20 -50.04 43.93 -31.79
N LYS A 21 -50.06 44.93 -32.66
CA LYS A 21 -49.02 45.99 -32.74
C LYS A 21 -49.41 47.29 -32.04
N ASN A 22 -50.72 47.51 -31.85
CA ASN A 22 -51.26 48.82 -31.46
C ASN A 22 -52.16 48.75 -30.21
N VAL A 23 -52.26 47.59 -29.57
CA VAL A 23 -52.77 47.42 -28.21
C VAL A 23 -51.55 47.19 -27.34
N ASP A 24 -51.33 48.07 -26.38
CA ASP A 24 -50.32 47.87 -25.34
C ASP A 24 -50.87 46.89 -24.30
N ILE A 25 -50.09 45.86 -24.00
CA ILE A 25 -50.41 44.80 -23.03
C ILE A 25 -49.29 44.73 -21.97
N SER A 26 -48.29 45.61 -22.02
CA SER A 26 -47.12 45.58 -21.13
C SER A 26 -47.48 45.67 -19.65
N ASP A 27 -48.52 46.42 -19.29
CA ASP A 27 -49.08 46.51 -17.93
C ASP A 27 -49.64 45.15 -17.44
N VAL A 28 -50.42 44.47 -18.29
CA VAL A 28 -50.98 43.14 -17.99
C VAL A 28 -49.91 42.04 -18.01
N GLU A 29 -48.94 42.12 -18.92
CA GLU A 29 -47.79 41.21 -18.96
C GLU A 29 -46.89 41.40 -17.73
N GLY A 30 -46.64 42.64 -17.31
CA GLY A 30 -45.89 42.99 -16.10
C GLY A 30 -46.57 42.48 -14.83
N PHE A 31 -47.88 42.72 -14.67
CA PHE A 31 -48.67 42.16 -13.57
C PHE A 31 -48.60 40.62 -13.52
N LEU A 32 -48.73 39.95 -14.67
CA LEU A 32 -48.62 38.50 -14.76
C LEU A 32 -47.19 37.99 -14.53
N GLU A 33 -46.16 38.77 -14.81
CA GLU A 33 -44.77 38.44 -14.47
C GLU A 33 -44.49 38.63 -12.97
N GLU A 34 -44.93 39.72 -12.37
CA GLU A 34 -44.84 39.97 -10.93
C GLU A 34 -45.55 38.85 -10.13
N GLN A 35 -46.76 38.44 -10.54
CA GLN A 35 -47.44 37.26 -9.96
C GLN A 35 -46.58 35.98 -10.05
N ARG A 36 -45.98 35.69 -11.22
CA ARG A 36 -45.08 34.53 -11.38
C ARG A 36 -43.80 34.65 -10.53
N GLU A 37 -43.29 35.85 -10.30
CA GLU A 37 -42.12 36.06 -9.43
C GLU A 37 -42.47 35.86 -7.95
N HIS A 38 -43.63 36.33 -7.51
CA HIS A 38 -44.18 35.99 -6.20
C HIS A 38 -44.34 34.47 -6.04
N GLU A 39 -44.92 33.76 -7.02
CA GLU A 39 -45.02 32.30 -7.03
C GLU A 39 -43.66 31.59 -6.94
N ARG A 40 -42.63 32.09 -7.65
CA ARG A 40 -41.27 31.49 -7.63
C ARG A 40 -40.61 31.62 -6.25
N LEU A 41 -40.63 32.82 -5.67
CA LEU A 41 -39.87 33.18 -4.47
C LEU A 41 -40.62 32.83 -3.17
N ALA A 42 -41.81 33.41 -3.01
CA ALA A 42 -42.54 33.39 -1.75
C ALA A 42 -43.71 32.39 -1.79
N GLY A 43 -44.38 32.24 -2.92
CA GLY A 43 -45.84 32.03 -2.94
C GLY A 43 -46.56 33.36 -2.71
N ASN A 44 -47.74 33.52 -3.30
CA ASN A 44 -48.57 34.72 -3.14
C ASN A 44 -48.87 34.99 -1.66
N VAL A 45 -48.79 36.25 -1.23
CA VAL A 45 -48.97 36.62 0.18
C VAL A 45 -50.44 36.55 0.60
N ALA A 46 -51.36 36.85 -0.34
CA ALA A 46 -52.80 36.85 -0.09
C ALA A 46 -53.40 35.46 0.19
N ASP A 47 -52.72 34.37 -0.22
CA ASP A 47 -53.19 33.00 -0.05
C ASP A 47 -52.73 32.35 1.28
N ARG A 48 -51.91 33.06 2.06
CA ARG A 48 -51.39 32.57 3.35
C ARG A 48 -52.29 32.98 4.50
N THR A 49 -52.29 32.19 5.57
CA THR A 49 -53.01 32.55 6.81
C THR A 49 -52.15 33.45 7.70
N ASP A 50 -52.77 34.31 8.50
CA ASP A 50 -52.08 35.23 9.41
C ASP A 50 -51.11 34.50 10.36
N ALA A 51 -51.43 33.27 10.77
CA ALA A 51 -50.57 32.43 11.62
C ALA A 51 -49.26 31.96 10.93
N GLU A 52 -49.18 32.01 9.59
CA GLU A 52 -47.94 31.75 8.83
C GLU A 52 -47.16 33.04 8.55
N LEU A 53 -47.84 34.19 8.57
CA LEU A 53 -47.25 35.51 8.32
C LEU A 53 -46.68 36.13 9.61
N PHE A 54 -47.34 35.90 10.74
CA PHE A 54 -47.03 36.52 12.02
C PHE A 54 -46.75 35.46 13.09
N VAL A 55 -45.58 35.58 13.73
CA VAL A 55 -45.21 34.81 14.91
C VAL A 55 -45.23 35.76 16.11
N GLU A 56 -46.26 35.67 16.94
CA GLU A 56 -46.34 36.45 18.17
C GLU A 56 -45.39 35.87 19.22
N GLU A 57 -44.21 36.47 19.39
CA GLU A 57 -43.25 36.09 20.43
C GLU A 57 -43.70 36.54 21.83
N THR A 58 -44.75 35.91 22.37
CA THR A 58 -45.29 36.25 23.71
C THR A 58 -44.32 35.93 24.86
N ARG A 59 -43.29 35.11 24.62
CA ARG A 59 -42.22 34.76 25.57
C ARG A 59 -40.92 34.46 24.80
N PRO A 60 -39.74 34.83 25.31
CA PRO A 60 -38.48 34.41 24.71
C PRO A 60 -38.37 32.89 24.78
N GLN A 61 -38.36 32.21 23.63
CA GLN A 61 -38.09 30.78 23.60
C GLN A 61 -36.67 30.53 24.09
N LYS A 62 -36.54 29.94 25.29
CA LYS A 62 -35.29 29.32 25.72
C LYS A 62 -35.00 28.19 24.74
N ALA A 63 -34.14 28.47 23.74
CA ALA A 63 -33.65 27.48 22.81
C ALA A 63 -32.95 26.38 23.61
N GLY A 64 -33.69 25.30 23.90
CA GLY A 64 -33.17 24.15 24.62
C GLY A 64 -31.93 23.66 23.89
N GLN A 65 -30.79 23.64 24.58
CA GLN A 65 -29.51 23.24 24.02
C GLN A 65 -29.60 21.78 23.56
N ARG A 66 -29.99 21.57 22.29
CA ARG A 66 -30.19 20.26 21.70
C ARG A 66 -28.94 19.43 21.90
N SER A 67 -29.10 18.18 22.33
CA SER A 67 -27.93 17.37 22.63
C SER A 67 -27.09 17.20 21.37
N ARG A 68 -25.76 17.13 21.51
CA ARG A 68 -24.84 16.91 20.38
C ARG A 68 -25.16 15.62 19.60
N ARG A 69 -25.91 14.70 20.21
CA ARG A 69 -26.45 13.47 19.60
C ARG A 69 -27.66 13.75 18.71
N GLU A 70 -28.62 14.57 19.15
CA GLU A 70 -29.74 15.03 18.32
C GLU A 70 -29.25 15.82 17.11
N LEU A 71 -28.31 16.75 17.29
CA LEU A 71 -27.74 17.53 16.18
C LEU A 71 -27.08 16.62 15.13
N ARG A 72 -26.33 15.61 15.56
CA ARG A 72 -25.75 14.59 14.66
C ARG A 72 -26.80 13.74 13.96
N ARG A 73 -27.90 13.39 14.65
CA ARG A 73 -29.01 12.63 14.07
C ARG A 73 -29.74 13.46 13.00
N GLN A 74 -30.07 14.71 13.30
CA GLN A 74 -30.68 15.65 12.35
C GLN A 74 -29.77 15.91 11.13
N GLN A 75 -28.45 16.01 11.31
CA GLN A 75 -27.48 16.12 10.22
C GLN A 75 -27.36 14.87 9.33
N PHE A 76 -27.79 13.70 9.82
CA PHE A 76 -27.76 12.43 9.09
C PHE A 76 -29.12 12.10 8.44
N GLU A 77 -30.22 12.47 9.09
CA GLU A 77 -31.58 12.39 8.53
C GLU A 77 -31.84 13.49 7.48
N GLY A 78 -31.19 14.64 7.61
CA GLY A 78 -31.19 15.70 6.60
C GLY A 78 -30.44 15.30 5.32
N LYS A 79 -30.86 15.86 4.19
CA LYS A 79 -30.18 15.65 2.90
C LYS A 79 -28.72 16.14 2.99
N PRO A 80 -27.75 15.42 2.38
CA PRO A 80 -26.35 15.82 2.44
C PRO A 80 -26.12 17.10 1.64
N LYS A 81 -25.19 17.96 2.09
CA LYS A 81 -24.95 19.30 1.52
C LYS A 81 -24.71 19.33 0.00
N PHE A 82 -24.15 18.28 -0.59
CA PHE A 82 -23.93 18.22 -2.04
C PHE A 82 -25.24 18.09 -2.84
N CYS A 83 -26.32 17.60 -2.22
CA CYS A 83 -27.66 17.54 -2.82
C CYS A 83 -28.39 18.89 -2.78
N ALA A 84 -27.90 19.91 -2.08
CA ALA A 84 -28.56 21.22 -2.00
C ALA A 84 -28.72 21.88 -3.39
N ALA A 85 -27.76 21.67 -4.29
CA ALA A 85 -27.83 22.13 -5.69
C ALA A 85 -28.83 21.34 -6.56
N LEU A 86 -29.42 20.25 -6.04
CA LEU A 86 -30.46 19.45 -6.69
C LEU A 86 -31.85 19.70 -6.05
N GLU A 87 -31.95 20.62 -5.08
CA GLU A 87 -33.24 21.02 -4.52
C GLU A 87 -33.85 22.13 -5.38
N ASN A 88 -35.11 21.94 -5.81
CA ASN A 88 -35.83 22.98 -6.55
C ASN A 88 -36.02 24.20 -5.63
N THR A 89 -35.36 25.31 -5.98
CA THR A 89 -35.48 26.59 -5.24
C THR A 89 -36.77 27.33 -5.55
N SER A 90 -37.39 27.07 -6.71
CA SER A 90 -38.71 27.55 -7.09
C SER A 90 -39.81 26.76 -6.39
N LYS A 91 -40.78 27.46 -5.78
CA LYS A 91 -41.99 26.84 -5.21
C LYS A 91 -43.04 26.42 -6.25
N VAL A 92 -42.86 26.83 -7.51
CA VAL A 92 -43.69 26.42 -8.65
C VAL A 92 -43.72 24.89 -8.76
N SER A 93 -44.91 24.31 -8.86
CA SER A 93 -45.06 22.86 -8.97
C SER A 93 -44.62 22.34 -10.35
N ASP A 94 -43.94 21.19 -10.37
CA ASP A 94 -43.52 20.53 -11.62
C ASP A 94 -44.76 20.25 -12.52
N PRO A 95 -44.81 20.76 -13.77
CA PRO A 95 -45.98 20.56 -14.64
C PRO A 95 -46.17 19.10 -15.07
N VAL A 96 -45.11 18.28 -14.99
CA VAL A 96 -45.13 16.85 -15.32
C VAL A 96 -45.23 16.01 -14.04
N ARG A 97 -46.45 15.89 -13.51
CA ARG A 97 -46.75 15.18 -12.25
C ARG A 97 -46.45 13.66 -12.28
N LYS A 98 -46.38 13.04 -13.46
CA LYS A 98 -46.06 11.61 -13.65
C LYS A 98 -44.83 11.46 -14.53
N ARG A 99 -43.70 11.05 -13.95
CA ARG A 99 -42.50 10.59 -14.67
C ARG A 99 -42.44 9.07 -14.62
N ASN A 100 -42.01 8.41 -15.70
CA ASN A 100 -41.82 6.96 -15.74
C ASN A 100 -40.57 6.55 -14.93
N VAL A 101 -40.71 6.41 -13.61
CA VAL A 101 -39.60 6.00 -12.73
C VAL A 101 -39.48 4.49 -12.74
N ILE A 102 -38.40 3.95 -13.33
CA ILE A 102 -38.04 2.53 -13.27
C ILE A 102 -37.51 2.20 -11.86
N THR A 103 -38.40 2.08 -10.88
CA THR A 103 -38.02 1.77 -9.49
C THR A 103 -37.66 0.29 -9.35
N ASN A 104 -36.39 -0.06 -9.58
CA ASN A 104 -35.82 -1.36 -9.18
C ASN A 104 -35.71 -1.54 -7.63
N LYS A 105 -36.58 -0.89 -6.84
CA LYS A 105 -36.60 -0.93 -5.37
C LYS A 105 -36.75 -2.37 -4.85
N GLU A 106 -37.66 -3.14 -5.44
CA GLU A 106 -37.89 -4.55 -5.09
C GLU A 106 -36.65 -5.41 -5.36
N LYS A 107 -35.98 -5.21 -6.51
CA LYS A 107 -34.73 -5.92 -6.85
C LYS A 107 -33.60 -5.57 -5.88
N LEU A 108 -33.49 -4.32 -5.44
CA LEU A 108 -32.49 -3.90 -4.45
C LEU A 108 -32.77 -4.51 -3.06
N LEU A 109 -34.04 -4.58 -2.64
CA LEU A 109 -34.44 -5.27 -1.40
C LEU A 109 -34.18 -6.78 -1.47
N ALA A 110 -34.40 -7.41 -2.62
CA ALA A 110 -34.09 -8.82 -2.85
C ALA A 110 -32.58 -9.13 -2.79
N ILE A 111 -31.72 -8.22 -3.28
CA ILE A 111 -30.25 -8.36 -3.17
C ILE A 111 -29.79 -8.31 -1.71
N GLY A 112 -30.45 -7.49 -0.86
CA GLY A 112 -30.18 -7.45 0.58
C GLY A 112 -30.46 -8.78 1.28
N LYS A 113 -31.60 -9.41 0.97
CA LYS A 113 -32.02 -10.70 1.58
C LYS A 113 -31.18 -11.91 1.13
N ARG A 114 -30.52 -11.84 -0.03
CA ARG A 114 -29.68 -12.95 -0.56
C ARG A 114 -28.39 -13.20 0.23
N LYS A 115 -27.94 -12.28 1.09
CA LYS A 115 -26.68 -12.42 1.83
C LYS A 115 -26.79 -13.17 3.17
N SER A 116 -28.00 -13.49 3.64
CA SER A 116 -28.24 -14.16 4.93
C SER A 116 -28.55 -15.66 4.82
N LYS A 117 -28.42 -16.25 3.62
CA LYS A 117 -28.71 -17.66 3.35
C LYS A 117 -27.44 -18.38 2.90
N VAL A 118 -26.47 -18.52 3.82
CA VAL A 118 -25.36 -19.48 3.67
C VAL A 118 -25.86 -20.79 4.25
N GLU A 119 -26.38 -21.65 3.38
CA GLU A 119 -26.82 -22.99 3.77
C GLU A 119 -25.60 -23.89 4.03
N THR A 120 -25.66 -24.61 5.15
CA THR A 120 -24.65 -25.58 5.56
C THR A 120 -24.80 -26.85 4.71
N VAL A 121 -24.04 -26.95 3.63
CA VAL A 121 -23.93 -28.20 2.85
C VAL A 121 -22.93 -29.13 3.54
N SER A 122 -23.41 -30.29 3.97
CA SER A 122 -22.66 -31.29 4.72
C SER A 122 -22.03 -32.37 3.84
N VAL A 123 -20.73 -32.62 4.08
CA VAL A 123 -19.96 -33.85 3.80
C VAL A 123 -19.67 -34.22 2.33
N GLY A 124 -18.38 -34.45 2.05
CA GLY A 124 -17.86 -35.07 0.82
C GLY A 124 -16.39 -35.50 0.95
N VAL A 125 -16.15 -36.82 1.06
CA VAL A 125 -14.89 -37.44 1.53
C VAL A 125 -14.24 -38.27 0.40
N VAL A 126 -12.91 -38.34 0.16
CA VAL A 126 -11.69 -37.58 0.56
C VAL A 126 -10.62 -37.94 -0.49
N LYS A 127 -9.65 -37.06 -0.84
CA LYS A 127 -8.34 -37.52 -1.38
C LYS A 127 -7.14 -36.83 -0.73
N ARG A 128 -6.19 -37.66 -0.27
CA ARG A 128 -5.00 -37.32 0.53
C ARG A 128 -3.86 -36.85 -0.38
N LYS A 129 -3.09 -35.82 0.02
CA LYS A 129 -1.71 -35.60 -0.47
C LYS A 129 -0.78 -35.17 0.67
N ALA A 130 0.31 -35.92 0.81
CA ALA A 130 1.56 -35.68 1.55
C ALA A 130 1.53 -34.71 2.76
N ALA A 131 1.62 -35.27 3.97
CA ALA A 131 1.88 -34.51 5.19
C ALA A 131 3.32 -33.99 5.22
N LYS A 132 3.50 -32.67 5.30
CA LYS A 132 4.65 -32.08 5.98
C LYS A 132 4.30 -31.95 7.45
N GLN A 133 5.09 -32.58 8.33
CA GLN A 133 4.91 -32.48 9.78
C GLN A 133 4.97 -31.01 10.20
N LYS A 134 3.82 -30.44 10.56
CA LYS A 134 3.74 -29.18 11.29
C LYS A 134 3.80 -29.52 12.77
N GLN A 135 4.54 -28.72 13.53
CA GLN A 135 4.56 -28.74 14.99
C GLN A 135 3.12 -28.84 15.52
N VAL A 136 2.85 -29.86 16.34
CA VAL A 136 1.53 -30.05 16.95
C VAL A 136 1.39 -29.00 18.04
N VAL A 137 0.78 -27.87 17.68
CA VAL A 137 0.21 -26.95 18.67
C VAL A 137 -0.92 -27.72 19.32
N THR A 138 -0.75 -28.08 20.60
CA THR A 138 -1.78 -28.69 21.45
C THR A 138 -2.86 -27.67 21.74
N LYS A 139 -3.69 -27.41 20.73
CA LYS A 139 -4.93 -26.65 20.86
C LYS A 139 -5.98 -27.64 21.34
N ASP A 140 -6.44 -27.44 22.57
CA ASP A 140 -7.50 -28.27 23.15
C ASP A 140 -8.75 -28.21 22.25
N LEU A 141 -9.31 -29.38 21.97
CA LEU A 141 -10.47 -29.58 21.10
C LEU A 141 -11.79 -29.58 21.89
N TRP A 142 -11.71 -29.67 23.22
CA TRP A 142 -12.85 -29.75 24.14
C TRP A 142 -12.95 -28.56 25.10
N ALA A 143 -11.97 -27.64 25.06
CA ALA A 143 -12.12 -26.35 25.68
C ALA A 143 -13.17 -25.53 24.92
N ASP A 144 -14.26 -25.17 25.60
CA ASP A 144 -15.17 -24.09 25.20
C ASP A 144 -14.47 -22.73 25.32
N GLU A 145 -13.37 -22.54 24.59
CA GLU A 145 -12.82 -21.21 24.35
C GLU A 145 -13.85 -20.42 23.53
N ASP A 146 -14.26 -19.26 24.06
CA ASP A 146 -15.08 -18.27 23.37
C ASP A 146 -14.59 -18.06 21.93
N THR A 147 -15.27 -18.68 20.96
CA THR A 147 -15.05 -18.47 19.52
C THR A 147 -15.60 -17.12 19.06
N SER A 148 -15.39 -16.10 19.88
CA SER A 148 -15.39 -14.68 19.55
C SER A 148 -14.40 -14.44 18.41
N LYS A 149 -14.89 -14.66 17.18
CA LYS A 149 -14.21 -14.47 15.90
C LYS A 149 -13.32 -13.24 16.01
N LYS A 150 -11.98 -13.43 16.01
CA LYS A 150 -10.97 -12.39 16.31
C LYS A 150 -11.43 -11.07 15.72
N THR A 151 -11.83 -10.16 16.61
CA THR A 151 -12.78 -9.12 16.23
C THR A 151 -12.22 -8.21 15.14
N VAL A 152 -13.10 -7.57 14.37
CA VAL A 152 -12.81 -6.56 13.33
C VAL A 152 -12.00 -5.35 13.87
N ARG A 153 -11.69 -5.33 15.17
CA ARG A 153 -10.95 -4.29 15.91
C ARG A 153 -9.46 -4.58 16.08
N ALA A 154 -8.95 -5.73 15.64
CA ALA A 154 -7.52 -6.04 15.69
C ALA A 154 -6.73 -5.01 14.85
N ARG A 155 -5.81 -4.26 15.49
CA ARG A 155 -4.92 -3.35 14.78
C ARG A 155 -3.88 -4.16 13.98
N PRO A 156 -3.59 -3.82 12.72
CA PRO A 156 -2.65 -4.58 11.89
C PRO A 156 -1.19 -4.46 12.38
N ASN A 157 -0.77 -3.29 12.87
CA ASN A 157 0.59 -2.99 13.34
C ASN A 157 0.56 -2.40 14.76
N ALA A 158 1.72 -2.37 15.44
CA ALA A 158 1.86 -1.82 16.80
C ALA A 158 1.96 -0.28 16.86
N VAL A 159 2.03 0.38 15.71
CA VAL A 159 2.24 1.84 15.55
C VAL A 159 1.11 2.65 16.20
N SER A 160 1.47 3.75 16.86
CA SER A 160 0.52 4.71 17.44
C SER A 160 -0.33 5.42 16.37
N ASN A 161 -1.48 5.99 16.77
CA ASN A 161 -2.35 6.73 15.86
C ASN A 161 -1.77 8.10 15.46
N VAL A 162 -0.91 8.65 16.31
CA VAL A 162 -0.17 9.91 16.13
C VAL A 162 1.24 9.63 16.59
N GLU A 163 2.23 10.02 15.80
CA GLU A 163 3.64 9.90 16.14
C GLU A 163 4.08 11.24 16.74
N LEU A 164 4.93 11.19 17.76
CA LEU A 164 5.48 12.40 18.37
C LEU A 164 6.67 12.87 17.52
N PRO A 165 6.75 14.16 17.16
CA PRO A 165 7.92 14.70 16.48
C PRO A 165 9.14 14.71 17.43
N PRO A 166 10.37 14.66 16.90
CA PRO A 166 11.59 14.81 17.71
C PRO A 166 11.68 16.23 18.29
N ALA A 167 12.31 16.38 19.47
CA ALA A 167 12.42 17.66 20.16
C ALA A 167 13.17 18.73 19.34
N GLY A 168 14.17 18.32 18.54
CA GLY A 168 14.90 19.20 17.63
C GLY A 168 14.07 19.81 16.49
N ALA A 169 12.86 19.29 16.23
CA ALA A 169 11.91 19.85 15.25
C ALA A 169 10.93 20.85 15.89
N SER A 170 11.08 21.15 17.19
CA SER A 170 10.36 22.23 17.84
C SER A 170 10.83 23.60 17.32
N TYR A 171 10.03 24.63 17.60
CA TYR A 171 10.30 25.97 17.07
C TYR A 171 11.57 26.63 17.64
N ASN A 172 11.79 26.47 18.95
CA ASN A 172 12.98 26.93 19.66
C ASN A 172 13.58 25.70 20.37
N PRO A 173 14.31 24.85 19.64
CA PRO A 173 14.84 23.61 20.16
C PRO A 173 16.06 23.85 21.05
N ALA A 174 16.33 22.93 21.98
CA ALA A 174 17.65 22.87 22.60
C ALA A 174 18.72 22.60 21.53
N ILE A 175 19.90 23.19 21.70
CA ILE A 175 21.00 23.11 20.73
C ILE A 175 21.39 21.64 20.49
N ASP A 176 21.41 20.82 21.54
CA ASP A 176 21.75 19.40 21.47
C ASP A 176 20.69 18.60 20.68
N ASP A 177 19.40 18.76 21.00
CA ASP A 177 18.29 18.11 20.28
C ASP A 177 18.25 18.49 18.79
N TYR A 178 18.54 19.76 18.48
CA TYR A 178 18.65 20.25 17.10
C TYR A 178 19.84 19.63 16.38
N ASN A 179 21.00 19.52 17.04
CA ASN A 179 22.19 18.90 16.49
C ASN A 179 21.98 17.39 16.26
N GLU A 180 21.29 16.67 17.14
CA GLU A 180 20.92 15.26 16.93
C GLU A 180 20.02 15.11 15.70
N LEU A 181 18.96 15.91 15.58
CA LEU A 181 18.07 15.90 14.41
C LEU A 181 18.83 16.21 13.12
N LYS A 182 19.69 17.25 13.13
CA LYS A 182 20.54 17.62 12.01
C LYS A 182 21.49 16.48 11.60
N GLN A 183 22.09 15.78 12.55
CA GLN A 183 22.93 14.61 12.28
C GLN A 183 22.12 13.48 11.62
N ALA A 184 20.91 13.20 12.12
CA ALA A 184 20.03 12.19 11.53
C ALA A 184 19.62 12.51 10.09
N VAL A 185 19.28 13.77 9.79
CA VAL A 185 18.98 14.28 8.43
C VAL A 185 20.20 14.13 7.52
N VAL A 186 21.37 14.57 7.98
CA VAL A 186 22.63 14.46 7.23
C VAL A 186 22.99 12.99 6.95
N GLU A 187 22.66 12.06 7.85
CA GLU A 187 22.81 10.64 7.62
C GLU A 187 21.87 10.08 6.54
N THR A 188 20.59 10.49 6.52
CA THR A 188 19.66 10.06 5.47
C THR A 188 20.09 10.61 4.12
N GLU A 189 20.52 11.86 4.04
CA GLU A 189 21.01 12.45 2.80
C GLU A 189 22.31 11.81 2.31
N LYS A 190 23.26 11.52 3.21
CA LYS A 190 24.47 10.73 2.85
C LYS A 190 24.10 9.35 2.30
N LYS A 191 23.02 8.71 2.76
CA LYS A 191 22.53 7.42 2.23
C LYS A 191 21.88 7.61 0.86
N ASN A 192 21.09 8.66 0.66
CA ASN A 192 20.45 9.01 -0.61
C ASN A 192 21.48 9.36 -1.70
N ILE A 193 22.45 10.23 -1.40
CA ILE A 193 23.55 10.61 -2.30
C ILE A 193 24.39 9.40 -2.71
N LYS A 194 24.80 8.54 -1.76
CA LYS A 194 25.55 7.30 -2.08
C LYS A 194 24.75 6.36 -2.98
N ARG A 195 23.43 6.29 -2.80
CA ARG A 195 22.55 5.49 -3.65
C ARG A 195 22.42 6.07 -5.05
N ALA A 196 22.29 7.40 -5.18
CA ALA A 196 22.27 8.10 -6.47
C ALA A 196 23.58 7.88 -7.22
N GLN A 197 24.73 8.17 -6.60
CA GLN A 197 26.07 7.92 -7.15
C GLN A 197 26.29 6.46 -7.55
N HIS A 198 25.78 5.50 -6.78
CA HIS A 198 25.86 4.08 -7.14
C HIS A 198 25.01 3.77 -8.39
N LEU A 199 23.79 4.30 -8.48
CA LEU A 199 22.92 4.15 -9.65
C LEU A 199 23.53 4.83 -10.87
N ASP A 200 24.08 6.04 -10.74
CA ASP A 200 24.79 6.70 -11.83
C ASP A 200 26.01 5.90 -12.28
N ARG A 201 26.80 5.36 -11.36
CA ARG A 201 27.93 4.50 -11.71
C ARG A 201 27.51 3.21 -12.41
N VAL A 202 26.42 2.58 -11.98
CA VAL A 202 25.99 1.25 -12.48
C VAL A 202 25.09 1.34 -13.72
N VAL A 203 24.33 2.41 -13.87
CA VAL A 203 23.41 2.65 -14.99
C VAL A 203 24.02 3.68 -15.94
N THR A 204 24.12 4.94 -15.50
CA THR A 204 24.48 6.08 -16.35
C THR A 204 25.90 5.98 -16.91
N ALA A 205 26.90 5.63 -16.11
CA ALA A 205 28.30 5.57 -16.53
C ALA A 205 28.65 4.30 -17.31
N LYS A 206 28.02 3.16 -16.97
CA LYS A 206 28.24 1.87 -17.67
C LYS A 206 27.50 1.77 -19.00
N PHE A 207 26.29 2.33 -19.12
CA PHE A 207 25.46 2.22 -20.33
C PHE A 207 25.29 3.55 -21.09
N GLY A 208 25.58 4.70 -20.47
CA GLY A 208 25.48 6.01 -21.10
C GLY A 208 26.69 6.41 -21.96
N LYS A 209 27.85 5.77 -21.76
CA LYS A 209 28.91 5.77 -22.77
C LYS A 209 28.48 4.88 -23.94
N LYS A 210 27.75 5.46 -24.89
CA LYS A 210 27.63 4.87 -26.23
C LYS A 210 29.03 4.87 -26.83
N LEU A 211 29.72 3.72 -26.85
CA LEU A 211 30.98 3.60 -27.57
C LEU A 211 30.78 4.05 -29.01
N THR A 212 31.67 4.89 -29.51
CA THR A 212 31.74 5.19 -30.95
C THR A 212 31.99 3.88 -31.71
N PRO A 213 31.58 3.78 -32.99
CA PRO A 213 31.84 2.59 -33.80
C PRO A 213 33.30 2.13 -33.72
N GLU A 214 34.24 3.07 -33.88
CA GLU A 214 35.69 2.86 -33.77
C GLU A 214 36.15 2.30 -32.41
N GLN A 215 35.56 2.77 -31.31
CA GLN A 215 35.89 2.26 -29.96
C GLN A 215 35.37 0.84 -29.74
N ARG A 216 34.21 0.51 -30.35
CA ARG A 216 33.65 -0.84 -30.33
C ARG A 216 34.48 -1.81 -31.17
N GLU A 217 34.94 -1.38 -32.34
CA GLU A 217 35.81 -2.17 -33.22
C GLU A 217 37.16 -2.45 -32.55
N LYS A 218 37.74 -1.48 -31.86
CA LYS A 218 38.99 -1.68 -31.08
C LYS A 218 38.81 -2.69 -29.94
N GLN A 219 37.72 -2.60 -29.17
CA GLN A 219 37.42 -3.61 -28.14
C GLN A 219 37.16 -5.00 -28.74
N LEU A 220 36.43 -5.09 -29.85
CA LEU A 220 36.21 -6.35 -30.56
C LEU A 220 37.54 -6.97 -31.05
N PHE A 221 38.46 -6.14 -31.56
CA PHE A 221 39.78 -6.59 -31.99
C PHE A 221 40.64 -7.08 -30.81
N GLU A 222 40.59 -6.40 -29.68
CA GLU A 222 41.25 -6.78 -28.43
C GLU A 222 40.69 -8.13 -27.92
N GLU A 223 39.35 -8.25 -27.79
CA GLU A 223 38.63 -9.48 -27.43
C GLU A 223 38.89 -10.65 -28.38
N MET A 224 39.09 -10.40 -29.68
CA MET A 224 39.48 -11.43 -30.67
C MET A 224 40.97 -11.81 -30.61
N SER A 225 41.81 -10.99 -29.99
CA SER A 225 43.25 -11.25 -29.83
C SER A 225 43.61 -11.94 -28.51
N GLU A 226 42.76 -11.80 -27.48
CA GLU A 226 42.92 -12.49 -26.19
C GLU A 226 42.86 -14.02 -26.36
N GLY A 227 43.81 -14.73 -25.73
CA GLY A 227 43.91 -16.19 -25.79
C GLY A 227 44.58 -16.78 -27.04
N LEU A 228 44.95 -15.98 -28.05
CA LEU A 228 45.75 -16.45 -29.19
C LEU A 228 47.24 -16.66 -28.80
N PHE A 229 47.76 -15.84 -27.87
CA PHE A 229 49.18 -15.84 -27.50
C PHE A 229 49.52 -16.62 -26.21
N ASP A 230 48.54 -16.90 -25.33
CA ASP A 230 48.78 -17.55 -24.03
C ASP A 230 49.15 -19.04 -24.10
N LYS A 231 48.91 -19.69 -25.25
CA LYS A 231 49.11 -21.15 -25.41
C LYS A 231 50.51 -21.56 -25.86
N ALA A 232 51.40 -20.61 -26.19
CA ALA A 232 52.71 -20.92 -26.75
C ALA A 232 53.73 -21.51 -25.75
N ASN A 233 53.50 -21.37 -24.44
CA ASN A 233 54.49 -21.67 -23.39
C ASN A 233 54.06 -22.78 -22.39
N LYS A 234 53.36 -23.83 -22.86
CA LYS A 234 53.06 -25.02 -22.04
C LYS A 234 53.38 -26.33 -22.76
N ASN A 235 54.67 -26.60 -22.91
CA ASN A 235 55.18 -27.97 -23.08
C ASN A 235 55.52 -28.55 -21.71
N GLU A 236 54.62 -29.38 -21.18
CA GLU A 236 54.85 -30.26 -20.02
C GLU A 236 54.84 -31.70 -20.56
N PRO A 237 55.98 -32.42 -20.55
CA PRO A 237 56.00 -33.84 -20.92
C PRO A 237 55.43 -34.67 -19.76
N ALA A 238 54.29 -35.34 -20.01
CA ALA A 238 53.77 -36.33 -19.08
C ALA A 238 54.61 -37.61 -19.16
N ASN A 239 55.36 -37.92 -18.10
CA ASN A 239 55.97 -39.24 -17.95
C ASN A 239 54.89 -40.23 -17.50
N GLU A 240 54.68 -41.27 -18.31
CA GLU A 240 53.91 -42.45 -17.97
C GLU A 240 54.84 -43.51 -17.37
N ASP A 241 54.76 -43.72 -16.05
CA ASP A 241 55.34 -44.88 -15.38
C ASP A 241 54.25 -45.50 -14.49
N VAL A 242 53.57 -46.53 -15.02
CA VAL A 242 52.61 -47.35 -14.28
C VAL A 242 53.06 -48.80 -14.39
N GLU A 243 53.83 -49.28 -13.41
CA GLU A 243 54.16 -50.70 -13.33
C GLU A 243 52.92 -51.52 -12.93
N GLU A 244 52.60 -52.55 -13.71
CA GLU A 244 51.56 -53.52 -13.39
C GLU A 244 52.04 -54.47 -12.27
N GLU A 245 51.65 -54.21 -11.02
CA GLU A 245 51.83 -55.19 -9.93
C GLU A 245 50.90 -56.40 -10.10
N ASP A 246 51.48 -57.55 -10.47
CA ASP A 246 50.82 -58.85 -10.53
C ASP A 246 50.04 -59.20 -9.24
N TYR A 247 48.71 -59.35 -9.37
CA TYR A 247 47.83 -59.77 -8.28
C TYR A 247 48.01 -61.25 -7.89
N LYS A 248 49.03 -61.56 -7.09
CA LYS A 248 49.25 -62.91 -6.54
C LYS A 248 48.23 -63.24 -5.44
N ALA A 249 47.26 -64.09 -5.76
CA ALA A 249 46.32 -64.64 -4.79
C ALA A 249 47.02 -65.63 -3.82
N ILE A 250 47.51 -65.12 -2.70
CA ILE A 250 48.39 -65.83 -1.74
C ILE A 250 47.72 -67.00 -0.97
N ASN A 251 46.39 -67.13 -0.98
CA ASN A 251 45.69 -68.05 -0.06
C ASN A 251 45.46 -69.47 -0.66
N PRO A 252 46.14 -70.52 -0.16
CA PRO A 252 45.87 -71.90 -0.55
C PRO A 252 44.53 -72.41 0.00
N PRO A 253 43.95 -73.49 -0.58
CA PRO A 253 42.65 -74.03 -0.16
C PRO A 253 42.62 -74.46 1.32
N VAL A 254 41.58 -74.02 2.03
CA VAL A 254 41.46 -74.20 3.49
C VAL A 254 41.19 -75.65 3.86
N GLN A 255 42.11 -76.28 4.60
CA GLN A 255 41.92 -77.63 5.15
C GLN A 255 41.56 -77.63 6.65
N ASN A 256 40.47 -78.32 6.98
CA ASN A 256 39.94 -78.41 8.36
C ASN A 256 40.70 -79.42 9.24
N LYS A 257 41.87 -79.00 9.75
CA LYS A 257 42.65 -79.79 10.74
C LYS A 257 42.14 -79.52 12.17
N LYS A 258 41.83 -80.58 12.93
CA LYS A 258 41.43 -80.47 14.35
C LYS A 258 42.58 -79.90 15.20
N LYS A 259 42.30 -78.89 16.03
CA LYS A 259 43.31 -78.18 16.81
C LYS A 259 43.69 -78.93 18.09
N THR A 260 44.99 -79.06 18.35
CA THR A 260 45.50 -79.70 19.57
C THR A 260 45.23 -78.84 20.81
N ARG A 261 45.20 -79.45 22.01
CA ARG A 261 44.92 -78.73 23.28
C ARG A 261 45.90 -77.57 23.52
N ALA A 262 47.16 -77.72 23.12
CA ALA A 262 48.17 -76.65 23.15
C ALA A 262 47.83 -75.48 22.20
N GLN A 263 47.38 -75.78 20.97
CA GLN A 263 46.93 -74.76 20.00
C GLN A 263 45.67 -74.03 20.47
N GLN A 264 44.75 -74.72 21.14
CA GLN A 264 43.56 -74.12 21.75
C GLN A 264 43.95 -73.16 22.89
N ASN A 265 44.83 -73.59 23.80
CA ASN A 265 45.34 -72.73 24.88
C ASN A 265 46.13 -71.52 24.35
N LYS A 266 46.93 -71.68 23.29
CA LYS A 266 47.62 -70.57 22.60
C LYS A 266 46.60 -69.57 22.01
N LYS A 267 45.58 -70.07 21.30
CA LYS A 267 44.49 -69.22 20.76
C LYS A 267 43.75 -68.48 21.88
N PHE A 268 43.44 -69.15 23.00
CA PHE A 268 42.77 -68.50 24.14
C PHE A 268 43.61 -67.36 24.73
N ARG A 269 44.92 -67.57 24.92
CA ARG A 269 45.86 -66.52 25.35
C ARG A 269 45.95 -65.37 24.35
N GLU A 270 45.96 -65.64 23.06
CA GLU A 270 45.97 -64.60 22.01
C GLU A 270 44.66 -63.82 21.92
N VAL A 271 43.50 -64.46 22.16
CA VAL A 271 42.20 -63.79 22.25
C VAL A 271 42.13 -62.94 23.51
N ALA A 272 42.56 -63.45 24.67
CA ALA A 272 42.64 -62.68 25.90
C ALA A 272 43.54 -61.44 25.75
N LYS A 273 44.72 -61.58 25.14
CA LYS A 273 45.62 -60.46 24.81
C LYS A 273 44.99 -59.45 23.84
N ARG A 274 44.25 -59.90 22.82
CA ARG A 274 43.51 -59.01 21.92
C ARG A 274 42.43 -58.24 22.68
N ASN A 275 41.64 -58.91 23.52
CA ASN A 275 40.58 -58.30 24.31
C ASN A 275 41.15 -57.27 25.30
N SER A 276 42.26 -57.56 25.99
CA SER A 276 42.92 -56.58 26.87
C SER A 276 43.48 -55.39 26.09
N ALA A 277 44.04 -55.60 24.89
CA ALA A 277 44.53 -54.50 24.06
C ALA A 277 43.39 -53.63 23.47
N VAL A 278 42.19 -54.20 23.27
CA VAL A 278 40.97 -53.46 22.90
C VAL A 278 40.48 -52.64 24.09
N ALA A 279 40.39 -53.22 25.29
CA ALA A 279 40.00 -52.50 26.51
C ALA A 279 40.94 -51.31 26.79
N LEU A 280 42.26 -51.51 26.72
CA LEU A 280 43.25 -50.43 26.88
C LEU A 280 43.08 -49.34 25.81
N LYS A 281 42.77 -49.69 24.55
CA LYS A 281 42.47 -48.70 23.50
C LYS A 281 41.19 -47.91 23.79
N GLU A 282 40.19 -48.51 24.42
CA GLU A 282 38.97 -47.82 24.85
C GLU A 282 39.23 -46.88 26.04
N GLU A 283 40.07 -47.28 26.99
CA GLU A 283 40.50 -46.43 28.10
C GLU A 283 41.33 -45.22 27.62
N LEU A 284 42.28 -45.44 26.71
CA LEU A 284 43.04 -44.36 26.08
C LEU A 284 42.16 -43.39 25.29
N LYS A 285 41.10 -43.87 24.63
CA LYS A 285 40.09 -43.00 23.99
C LYS A 285 39.33 -42.16 25.02
N LYS A 286 38.86 -42.76 26.12
CA LYS A 286 38.17 -42.04 27.20
C LYS A 286 39.05 -40.92 27.76
N LEU A 287 40.34 -41.18 27.98
CA LEU A 287 41.30 -40.17 28.44
C LEU A 287 41.52 -39.06 27.40
N ALA A 288 41.63 -39.41 26.11
CA ALA A 288 41.73 -38.41 25.03
C ALA A 288 40.47 -37.54 24.92
N ASP A 289 39.28 -38.11 25.08
CA ASP A 289 38.01 -37.37 25.09
C ASP A 289 37.87 -36.46 26.32
N ILE A 290 38.30 -36.93 27.51
CA ILE A 290 38.39 -36.10 28.74
C ILE A 290 39.30 -34.90 28.52
N ASN A 291 40.49 -35.10 27.95
CA ASN A 291 41.43 -34.02 27.65
C ASN A 291 40.90 -33.04 26.57
N ARG A 292 39.92 -33.45 25.76
CA ARG A 292 39.25 -32.62 24.76
C ARG A 292 38.08 -31.80 25.31
N LEU A 293 37.55 -32.13 26.48
CA LEU A 293 36.47 -31.37 27.15
C LEU A 293 36.73 -29.86 27.26
N PRO A 294 37.92 -29.34 27.66
CA PRO A 294 38.16 -27.89 27.67
C PRO A 294 38.02 -27.24 26.29
N GLU A 295 38.44 -27.90 25.21
CA GLU A 295 38.21 -27.38 23.86
C GLU A 295 36.71 -27.38 23.50
N MET A 296 35.98 -28.44 23.87
CA MET A 296 34.54 -28.53 23.61
C MET A 296 33.81 -27.41 24.36
N ASN A 297 34.14 -27.18 25.63
CA ASN A 297 33.59 -26.10 26.44
C ASN A 297 33.92 -24.72 25.84
N ALA A 298 35.16 -24.48 25.41
CA ALA A 298 35.53 -23.24 24.72
C ALA A 298 34.74 -23.03 23.41
N LYS A 299 34.50 -24.11 22.64
CA LYS A 299 33.67 -24.08 21.42
C LYS A 299 32.19 -23.83 21.75
N LEU A 300 31.64 -24.44 22.81
CA LEU A 300 30.28 -24.20 23.29
C LEU A 300 30.09 -22.74 23.72
N VAL A 301 30.95 -22.20 24.58
CA VAL A 301 30.92 -20.79 25.02
C VAL A 301 31.02 -19.83 23.82
N LYS A 302 31.87 -20.13 22.83
CA LYS A 302 31.95 -19.32 21.59
C LYS A 302 30.67 -19.41 20.76
N ASN A 303 30.04 -20.58 20.69
CA ASN A 303 28.77 -20.78 19.98
C ASN A 303 27.61 -20.10 20.68
N GLU A 304 27.51 -20.18 22.01
CA GLU A 304 26.50 -19.49 22.83
C GLU A 304 26.60 -17.97 22.66
N LYS A 305 27.80 -17.39 22.78
CA LYS A 305 28.04 -15.96 22.49
C LYS A 305 27.58 -15.58 21.08
N ASN A 306 27.88 -16.39 20.07
CA ASN A 306 27.43 -16.17 18.69
C ASN A 306 25.90 -16.31 18.52
N ILE A 307 25.26 -17.22 19.25
CA ILE A 307 23.81 -17.41 19.25
C ILE A 307 23.13 -16.21 19.91
N GLU A 308 23.64 -15.71 21.03
CA GLU A 308 23.07 -14.58 21.76
C GLU A 308 23.17 -13.28 20.94
N VAL A 309 24.33 -13.01 20.31
CA VAL A 309 24.46 -11.89 19.35
C VAL A 309 23.48 -12.01 18.18
N LYS A 310 23.24 -13.23 17.67
CA LYS A 310 22.23 -13.48 16.63
C LYS A 310 20.80 -13.32 17.16
N ARG A 311 20.54 -13.63 18.43
CA ARG A 311 19.24 -13.49 19.10
C ARG A 311 18.89 -12.02 19.32
N GLY A 312 19.81 -11.23 19.87
CA GLY A 312 19.65 -9.77 20.01
C GLY A 312 19.38 -9.10 18.65
N ARG A 313 20.18 -9.42 17.62
CA ARG A 313 19.95 -8.95 16.22
C ARG A 313 18.64 -9.45 15.58
N ARG A 314 18.00 -10.49 16.12
CA ARG A 314 16.67 -10.93 15.68
C ARG A 314 15.58 -10.14 16.42
N ALA A 315 15.70 -9.99 17.73
CA ALA A 315 14.78 -9.21 18.56
C ALA A 315 14.61 -7.78 18.04
N VAL A 316 15.72 -7.04 17.84
CA VAL A 316 15.69 -5.66 17.29
C VAL A 316 14.98 -5.62 15.94
N ARG A 317 15.32 -6.52 15.02
CA ARG A 317 14.67 -6.59 13.69
C ARG A 317 13.18 -6.91 13.78
N ASP A 318 12.77 -7.74 14.74
CA ASP A 318 11.38 -8.11 14.93
C ASP A 318 10.58 -7.03 15.68
N GLU A 319 11.26 -6.10 16.37
CA GLU A 319 10.69 -4.85 16.88
C GLU A 319 10.54 -3.80 15.78
N GLU A 320 11.57 -3.56 14.96
CA GLU A 320 11.51 -2.71 13.77
C GLU A 320 10.35 -3.11 12.84
N LYS A 321 10.17 -4.41 12.59
CA LYS A 321 9.06 -4.95 11.78
C LYS A 321 7.68 -4.69 12.39
N LYS A 322 7.52 -4.53 13.71
CA LYS A 322 6.23 -4.18 14.34
C LYS A 322 5.88 -2.71 14.13
N GLN A 323 6.89 -1.86 13.92
CA GLN A 323 6.77 -0.41 13.66
C GLN A 323 6.59 -0.08 12.17
N LEU A 324 6.98 -0.99 11.28
CA LEU A 324 6.80 -0.87 9.84
C LEU A 324 5.53 -1.61 9.38
N PRO A 325 4.87 -1.15 8.31
CA PRO A 325 3.77 -1.90 7.72
C PRO A 325 4.28 -3.14 7.00
N GLY A 326 3.54 -4.24 7.15
CA GLY A 326 3.69 -5.41 6.30
C GLY A 326 3.41 -5.10 4.83
N ARG A 327 3.60 -6.09 3.95
CA ARG A 327 3.40 -5.92 2.50
C ARG A 327 1.92 -5.86 2.13
N VAL A 328 1.31 -4.68 2.23
CA VAL A 328 -0.09 -4.42 1.85
C VAL A 328 -0.28 -4.36 0.33
N ALA A 329 0.74 -3.94 -0.42
CA ALA A 329 0.69 -3.80 -1.88
C ALA A 329 2.02 -4.15 -2.56
N TYR A 330 2.07 -4.01 -3.89
CA TYR A 330 3.29 -4.17 -4.69
C TYR A 330 4.39 -3.19 -4.25
N LEU A 331 4.03 -1.90 -4.14
CA LEU A 331 4.90 -0.86 -3.61
C LEU A 331 5.13 -1.09 -2.11
N GLN A 332 6.34 -0.82 -1.64
CA GLN A 332 6.65 -0.80 -0.22
C GLN A 332 6.29 0.56 0.38
N PHE A 333 6.14 0.62 1.71
CA PHE A 333 6.03 1.89 2.40
C PHE A 333 7.38 2.60 2.37
N GLU A 334 7.33 3.89 2.04
CA GLU A 334 8.45 4.80 2.03
C GLU A 334 8.19 5.84 3.12
N ALA A 335 9.08 5.91 4.10
CA ALA A 335 8.99 6.90 5.17
C ALA A 335 9.04 8.32 4.57
N PRO A 336 8.29 9.28 5.14
CA PRO A 336 8.53 10.69 4.81
C PRO A 336 9.92 11.11 5.29
N GLU A 337 10.48 12.14 4.65
CA GLU A 337 11.63 12.86 5.18
C GLU A 337 11.30 13.48 6.55
N PRO A 338 12.27 13.56 7.48
CA PRO A 338 12.08 14.19 8.78
C PRO A 338 11.89 15.70 8.65
N ASP A 339 11.04 16.25 9.51
CA ASP A 339 10.73 17.68 9.57
C ASP A 339 11.97 18.45 10.11
N PHE A 340 12.72 19.09 9.21
CA PHE A 340 13.94 19.84 9.55
C PHE A 340 13.85 21.29 9.07
N VAL A 341 14.52 22.20 9.79
CA VAL A 341 14.62 23.63 9.49
C VAL A 341 16.09 24.01 9.48
N GLU A 342 16.54 24.66 8.41
CA GLU A 342 17.91 25.14 8.30
C GLU A 342 18.18 26.25 9.33
N PRO A 343 19.40 26.38 9.86
CA PRO A 343 19.68 27.32 10.95
C PRO A 343 19.56 28.79 10.53
N THR A 344 19.54 29.07 9.22
CA THR A 344 19.27 30.40 8.64
C THR A 344 17.78 30.73 8.56
N GLU A 345 16.90 29.72 8.62
CA GLU A 345 15.44 29.85 8.56
C GLU A 345 14.80 29.72 9.94
N LEU A 346 15.54 29.19 10.92
CA LEU A 346 15.19 29.19 12.32
C LEU A 346 15.10 30.65 12.83
N THR A 347 13.99 30.99 13.48
CA THR A 347 13.73 32.34 14.02
C THR A 347 13.38 32.25 15.50
N ASP A 348 13.43 33.37 16.24
CA ASP A 348 13.11 33.39 17.68
C ASP A 348 11.65 33.78 18.01
N LYS A 349 10.96 34.46 17.09
CA LYS A 349 9.59 34.99 17.28
C LYS A 349 8.52 34.16 16.56
N LEU A 350 7.59 33.55 17.31
CA LEU A 350 6.51 32.69 16.78
C LEU A 350 5.65 33.31 15.65
N ARG A 351 5.68 34.64 15.48
CA ARG A 351 4.96 35.37 14.42
C ARG A 351 5.64 35.30 13.04
N THR A 352 6.92 34.96 12.96
CA THR A 352 7.72 34.90 11.71
C THR A 352 7.91 33.46 11.20
N VAL A 353 7.26 32.47 11.82
CA VAL A 353 7.50 31.04 11.54
C VAL A 353 6.79 30.60 10.28
N ALA A 354 7.54 30.09 9.32
CA ALA A 354 6.99 29.44 8.15
C ALA A 354 6.40 28.06 8.53
N PRO A 355 5.23 27.67 7.98
CA PRO A 355 4.69 26.32 8.15
C PRO A 355 5.37 25.34 7.20
N ASN A 356 6.28 24.51 7.72
CA ASN A 356 7.18 23.68 6.91
C ASN A 356 6.50 22.46 6.23
N LYS A 357 5.42 21.93 6.81
CA LYS A 357 4.84 20.64 6.37
C LYS A 357 3.32 20.64 6.25
N SER A 358 2.83 19.97 5.21
CA SER A 358 1.41 19.65 5.06
C SER A 358 0.98 18.50 5.97
N LEU A 359 0.13 18.79 6.96
CA LEU A 359 -0.50 17.81 7.85
C LEU A 359 -1.25 16.70 7.09
N ILE A 360 -1.74 16.97 5.87
CA ILE A 360 -2.43 15.98 5.04
C ILE A 360 -1.47 14.86 4.61
N VAL A 361 -0.24 15.22 4.21
CA VAL A 361 0.80 14.27 3.81
C VAL A 361 1.24 13.44 5.00
N ASP A 362 1.41 14.06 6.17
CA ASP A 362 1.75 13.39 7.42
C ASP A 362 0.69 12.36 7.83
N ARG A 363 -0.59 12.76 7.87
CA ARG A 363 -1.70 11.85 8.18
C ARG A 363 -1.83 10.71 7.16
N PHE A 364 -1.60 10.99 5.88
CA PHE A 364 -1.60 9.97 4.82
C PHE A 364 -0.47 8.95 4.98
N LYS A 365 0.76 9.41 5.25
CA LYS A 365 1.91 8.54 5.54
C LYS A 365 1.71 7.74 6.85
N SER A 366 1.15 8.36 7.89
CA SER A 366 0.75 7.67 9.13
C SER A 366 -0.29 6.55 8.88
N LEU A 367 -1.28 6.77 8.01
CA LEU A 367 -2.26 5.74 7.62
C LEU A 367 -1.61 4.59 6.81
N GLN A 368 -0.59 4.89 6.01
CA GLN A 368 0.21 3.87 5.31
C GLN A 368 1.10 3.07 6.27
N LYS A 369 1.81 3.74 7.19
CA LYS A 369 2.66 3.12 8.21
C LYS A 369 1.86 2.22 9.17
N ARG A 370 0.60 2.58 9.43
CA ARG A 370 -0.38 1.74 10.13
C ARG A 370 -1.05 0.67 9.27
N GLY A 371 -0.70 0.51 8.00
CA GLY A 371 -1.27 -0.50 7.11
C GLY A 371 -2.76 -0.34 6.80
N LEU A 372 -3.36 0.82 7.12
CA LEU A 372 -4.77 1.13 6.86
C LEU A 372 -5.01 1.57 5.41
N ILE A 373 -3.99 2.18 4.80
CA ILE A 373 -3.97 2.57 3.39
C ILE A 373 -2.78 1.89 2.71
N ALA A 374 -3.01 1.31 1.53
CA ALA A 374 -1.94 0.76 0.72
C ALA A 374 -1.03 1.87 0.15
N PRO A 375 0.31 1.72 0.16
CA PRO A 375 1.21 2.63 -0.52
C PRO A 375 0.92 2.61 -2.04
N LYS A 376 0.67 3.79 -2.60
CA LYS A 376 0.27 3.98 -4.00
C LYS A 376 0.92 5.24 -4.55
N LYS A 377 1.67 5.11 -5.64
CA LYS A 377 2.13 6.27 -6.43
C LYS A 377 0.91 6.88 -7.16
N HIS A 378 0.75 8.19 -7.08
CA HIS A 378 -0.28 8.86 -7.88
C HIS A 378 0.07 8.76 -9.37
N ARG A 379 -0.95 8.76 -10.25
CA ARG A 379 -0.75 8.63 -11.70
C ARG A 379 -0.66 9.99 -12.40
N ASP A 380 0.02 10.95 -11.78
CA ASP A 380 0.32 12.23 -12.43
C ASP A 380 1.28 12.00 -13.61
N GLY A 381 1.16 12.82 -14.65
CA GLY A 381 1.98 12.73 -15.86
C GLY A 381 1.69 11.54 -16.78
N ILE A 382 1.13 10.44 -16.27
CA ILE A 382 0.53 9.41 -17.12
C ILE A 382 -0.80 9.95 -17.63
N LEU A 383 -0.74 10.61 -18.80
CA LEU A 383 -1.93 10.90 -19.60
C LEU A 383 -2.85 9.69 -19.57
N ARG A 384 -4.16 9.91 -19.32
CA ARG A 384 -5.19 8.89 -19.52
C ARG A 384 -5.32 8.63 -21.03
N THR A 385 -4.31 8.00 -21.61
CA THR A 385 -4.35 7.37 -22.93
C THR A 385 -5.27 6.17 -22.80
N ASN A 386 -6.57 6.45 -22.79
CA ASN A 386 -7.57 5.43 -23.00
C ASN A 386 -7.14 4.70 -24.27
N ARG A 387 -7.05 3.37 -24.24
CA ARG A 387 -6.62 2.61 -25.43
C ARG A 387 -7.58 2.84 -26.62
N SER A 388 -8.77 3.37 -26.32
CA SER A 388 -9.79 3.89 -27.24
C SER A 388 -9.59 5.32 -27.78
N THR A 389 -8.75 6.18 -27.19
CA THR A 389 -8.38 7.50 -27.77
C THR A 389 -7.16 7.41 -28.70
N LEU A 390 -6.36 6.35 -28.60
CA LEU A 390 -5.35 5.99 -29.61
C LEU A 390 -6.00 5.40 -30.88
N LYS A 391 -7.21 4.82 -30.78
CA LYS A 391 -8.10 4.72 -31.93
C LYS A 391 -8.59 6.14 -32.25
N LYS A 392 -8.12 6.72 -33.36
CA LYS A 392 -8.57 8.03 -33.88
C LYS A 392 -10.10 8.11 -33.80
N TRP A 393 -10.63 8.93 -32.89
CA TRP A 393 -12.04 9.27 -32.88
C TRP A 393 -12.32 10.03 -34.17
N LYS A 394 -13.00 9.38 -35.12
CA LYS A 394 -13.55 10.04 -36.30
C LYS A 394 -14.60 11.04 -35.81
N ARG A 395 -14.21 12.31 -35.70
CA ARG A 395 -15.14 13.41 -35.46
C ARG A 395 -15.88 13.63 -36.77
N TYR A 396 -17.13 13.17 -36.82
CA TYR A 396 -18.05 13.48 -37.90
C TYR A 396 -18.77 14.79 -37.56
N THR A 397 -18.86 15.70 -38.53
CA THR A 397 -19.84 16.78 -38.46
C THR A 397 -21.24 16.17 -38.53
N LEU A 398 -22.17 16.64 -37.70
CA LEU A 398 -23.59 16.28 -37.84
C LEU A 398 -24.06 16.74 -39.23
N ASN A 399 -24.96 15.97 -39.86
CA ASN A 399 -25.47 16.33 -41.18
C ASN A 399 -26.16 17.70 -41.21
N SER A 400 -26.75 18.14 -40.10
CA SER A 400 -27.34 19.47 -39.92
C SER A 400 -26.33 20.63 -39.88
N HIS A 401 -25.02 20.33 -39.87
CA HIS A 401 -23.91 21.29 -39.80
C HIS A 401 -22.87 21.00 -40.90
N LYS A 402 -23.26 20.28 -41.95
CA LYS A 402 -22.52 20.21 -43.21
C LYS A 402 -23.12 21.26 -44.14
N GLU A 403 -22.28 22.02 -44.83
CA GLU A 403 -22.73 22.98 -45.83
C GLU A 403 -23.39 22.26 -47.00
N GLU A 404 -24.54 22.77 -47.46
CA GLU A 404 -25.29 22.21 -48.58
C GLU A 404 -24.47 22.37 -49.87
N GLY A 405 -23.83 21.29 -50.32
CA GLY A 405 -22.98 21.27 -51.52
C GLY A 405 -21.69 20.48 -51.38
N VAL A 406 -21.22 20.19 -50.16
CA VAL A 406 -19.99 19.40 -49.94
C VAL A 406 -20.32 17.96 -49.51
N SER A 407 -20.92 17.21 -50.45
CA SER A 407 -20.91 15.75 -50.45
C SER A 407 -19.94 15.26 -51.53
N ALA A 408 -18.89 14.57 -51.10
CA ALA A 408 -17.98 13.82 -51.98
C ALA A 408 -18.58 12.46 -52.35
#